data_AF-A0A939CA20-F1
#
_entry.id   AF-A0A939CA20-F1
#
_cell.length_a   1.000
_cell.length_b   1.000
_cell.length_c   1.000
_cell.angle_alpha   90.00
_cell.angle_beta   90.00
_cell.angle_gamma   90.00
#
_symmetry.space_group_name_H-M   'P 1'
#
loop_
_entity.id
_entity.type
_entity.pdbx_description
1 polymer ?
#
loop_
_entity_poly.entity_id
_entity_poly.type
_entity_poly.pdbx_seq_one_letter_code
_entity_poly.pdbx_strand_id
1 'polypeptide(L)'
;MEKLYEIYTGGAEDSFEVGKLLFEENDWQLYLTLDELGRDDSLLLIRKSAVMRLLDQSNYLAEIRRRRDLLAQKGLADPFKLEDKVTLIKPDKSVESFMDLL
;
A
#
# COMPACT_ATOMS: atom_id res chain seq x y z
N MET A 1 -6.84 -13.88 0.74
CA MET A 1 -5.40 -13.64 0.95
C MET A 1 -5.12 -12.21 0.49
N GLU A 2 -4.51 -11.38 1.33
CA GLU A 2 -4.21 -9.98 1.00
C GLU A 2 -3.26 -9.89 -0.21
N LYS A 3 -3.61 -9.07 -1.21
CA LYS A 3 -2.79 -8.91 -2.41
C LYS A 3 -1.78 -7.77 -2.20
N LEU A 4 -0.52 -8.17 -2.01
CA LEU A 4 0.63 -7.28 -1.87
C LEU A 4 1.39 -7.19 -3.19
N TYR A 5 2.01 -6.04 -3.41
CA TYR A 5 2.81 -5.74 -4.58
C TYR A 5 4.17 -5.18 -4.19
N GLU A 6 5.20 -5.51 -4.96
CA GLU A 6 6.40 -4.70 -5.11
C GLU A 6 6.13 -3.65 -6.19
N ILE A 7 6.32 -2.38 -5.85
CA ILE A 7 5.97 -1.22 -6.66
C ILE A 7 7.27 -0.52 -7.05
N TYR A 8 7.69 -0.69 -8.30
CA TYR A 8 8.92 -0.09 -8.82
C TYR A 8 8.60 1.23 -9.52
N THR A 9 9.19 2.32 -9.05
CA THR A 9 8.91 3.70 -9.51
C THR A 9 10.05 4.34 -10.31
N GLY A 10 11.12 3.58 -10.57
CA GLY A 10 12.30 4.11 -11.27
C GLY A 10 13.19 5.00 -10.41
N GLY A 11 13.11 4.86 -9.07
CA GLY A 11 14.03 5.48 -8.12
C GLY A 11 15.45 4.90 -8.21
N ALA A 12 16.09 4.65 -7.06
CA ALA A 12 17.38 3.97 -7.04
C ALA A 12 17.29 2.59 -7.73
N GLU A 13 18.39 2.12 -8.34
CA GLU A 13 18.42 0.81 -8.99
C GLU A 13 17.90 -0.28 -8.05
N ASP A 14 16.95 -1.07 -8.55
CA ASP A 14 16.27 -2.16 -7.84
C ASP A 14 15.56 -1.77 -6.52
N SER A 15 15.30 -0.48 -6.30
CA SER A 15 14.41 -0.04 -5.21
C SER A 15 12.94 -0.24 -5.58
N PHE A 16 12.16 -0.66 -4.59
CA PHE A 16 10.71 -0.81 -4.67
C PHE A 16 10.07 -0.57 -3.31
N GLU A 17 8.84 -0.08 -3.35
CA GLU A 17 7.96 -0.08 -2.16
C GLU A 17 7.19 -1.40 -2.11
N VAL A 18 6.84 -1.88 -0.91
CA VAL A 18 5.86 -2.97 -0.77
C VAL A 18 4.56 -2.41 -0.27
N GLY A 19 3.44 -2.77 -0.90
CA GLY A 19 2.15 -2.28 -0.44
C GLY A 19 0.94 -3.01 -1.00
N LYS A 20 -0.22 -2.71 -0.41
CA LYS A 20 -1.53 -3.12 -0.90
C LYS A 20 -2.21 -1.96 -1.61
N LEU A 21 -2.80 -2.22 -2.77
CA LEU A 21 -3.59 -1.21 -3.48
C LEU A 21 -4.90 -0.98 -2.71
N LEU A 22 -5.15 0.27 -2.30
CA LEU A 22 -6.37 0.66 -1.62
C LEU A 22 -7.44 1.15 -2.59
N PHE A 23 -7.05 2.03 -3.53
CA PHE A 23 -7.92 2.43 -4.63
C PHE A 23 -7.10 2.88 -5.84
N GLU A 24 -7.78 2.90 -6.98
CA GLU A 24 -7.29 3.43 -8.23
C GLU A 24 -8.39 4.30 -8.84
N GLU A 25 -8.05 5.52 -9.26
CA GLU A 25 -8.98 6.46 -9.87
C GLU A 25 -8.25 7.35 -10.87
N ASN A 26 -8.82 7.50 -12.07
CA ASN A 26 -8.21 8.23 -13.18
C ASN A 26 -6.76 7.75 -13.43
N ASP A 27 -5.79 8.67 -13.40
CA ASP A 27 -4.36 8.39 -13.56
C ASP A 27 -3.63 8.11 -12.25
N TRP A 28 -4.35 7.93 -11.14
CA TRP A 28 -3.77 7.80 -9.79
C TRP A 28 -4.06 6.44 -9.16
N GLN A 29 -3.12 6.00 -8.32
CA GLN A 29 -3.21 4.83 -7.46
C GLN A 29 -2.79 5.22 -6.05
N LEU A 30 -3.52 4.72 -5.06
CA LEU A 30 -3.16 4.84 -3.64
C LEU A 30 -2.83 3.47 -3.08
N TYR A 31 -1.63 3.33 -2.54
CA TYR A 31 -1.18 2.13 -1.84
C TYR A 31 -1.03 2.42 -0.34
N LEU A 32 -1.36 1.44 0.51
CA LEU A 32 -0.82 1.38 1.87
C LEU A 32 0.49 0.60 1.80
N THR A 33 1.59 1.28 2.08
CA THR A 33 2.92 0.67 2.10
C THR A 33 3.12 -0.11 3.40
N LEU A 34 4.07 -1.04 3.34
CA LEU A 34 4.50 -1.84 4.45
C LEU A 34 5.98 -1.61 4.72
N ASP A 35 6.36 -1.59 5.99
CA ASP A 35 7.76 -1.64 6.39
C ASP A 35 8.37 -3.04 6.12
N GLU A 36 9.68 -3.17 6.34
CA GLU A 36 10.40 -4.44 6.16
C GLU A 36 9.92 -5.56 7.09
N LEU A 37 9.25 -5.23 8.20
CA LEU A 37 8.65 -6.20 9.12
C LEU A 37 7.23 -6.61 8.68
N GLY A 38 6.70 -5.97 7.63
CA GLY A 38 5.37 -6.17 7.12
C GLY A 38 4.30 -5.41 7.90
N ARG A 39 4.64 -4.42 8.72
CA ARG A 39 3.66 -3.54 9.38
C ARG A 39 3.20 -2.47 8.41
N ASP A 40 1.99 -1.96 8.62
CA ASP A 40 1.49 -0.82 7.87
C ASP A 40 2.39 0.40 8.17
N ASP A 41 2.84 1.10 7.14
CA ASP A 41 3.86 2.16 7.26
C ASP A 41 3.32 3.52 6.82
N SER A 42 3.07 3.69 5.53
CA SER A 42 2.65 4.98 4.97
C SER A 42 1.66 4.84 3.82
N LEU A 43 1.16 5.96 3.31
CA LEU A 43 0.32 6.01 2.12
C LEU A 43 1.13 6.53 0.93
N LEU A 44 1.17 5.74 -0.15
CA LEU A 44 1.81 6.11 -1.40
C LEU A 44 0.76 6.47 -2.44
N LEU A 45 0.56 7.77 -2.67
CA LEU A 45 -0.22 8.27 -3.80
C LEU A 45 0.70 8.47 -5.00
N ILE A 46 0.47 7.75 -6.08
CA ILE A 46 1.33 7.75 -7.26
C ILE A 46 0.54 7.79 -8.56
N ARG A 47 1.09 8.44 -9.58
CA ARG A 47 0.54 8.37 -10.94
C ARG A 47 0.82 6.99 -11.53
N LYS A 48 -0.16 6.43 -12.24
CA LYS A 48 -0.01 5.17 -13.00
C LYS A 48 1.21 5.19 -13.91
N SER A 49 1.47 6.31 -14.57
CA SER A 49 2.61 6.50 -15.48
C SER A 49 3.97 6.46 -14.79
N ALA A 50 4.03 6.62 -13.46
CA ALA A 50 5.26 6.52 -12.69
C ALA A 50 5.55 5.08 -12.22
N VAL A 51 4.59 4.15 -12.34
CA VAL A 51 4.82 2.74 -12.01
C VAL A 51 5.48 2.04 -13.20
N MET A 52 6.76 1.72 -13.08
CA MET A 52 7.54 1.06 -14.14
C MET A 52 7.32 -0.45 -14.16
N ARG A 53 7.15 -1.05 -12.98
CA ARG A 53 6.95 -2.49 -12.81
C ARG A 53 6.17 -2.76 -11.54
N LEU A 54 5.29 -3.75 -11.59
CA LEU A 54 4.50 -4.22 -10.46
C LEU A 54 4.62 -5.74 -10.38
N LEU A 55 5.10 -6.27 -9.25
CA LEU A 55 5.20 -7.72 -9.02
C LEU A 55 4.29 -8.10 -7.86
N ASP A 56 3.44 -9.12 -8.01
CA ASP A 56 2.59 -9.63 -6.93
C ASP A 56 3.10 -10.97 -6.34
N GLN A 57 4.17 -11.51 -6.94
CA GLN A 57 4.81 -12.76 -6.55
C GLN A 57 6.32 -12.62 -6.55
N SER A 58 6.93 -12.85 -5.38
CA SER A 58 8.38 -12.92 -5.19
C SER A 58 8.68 -13.63 -3.86
N ASN A 59 9.93 -14.05 -3.67
CA ASN A 59 10.40 -14.58 -2.39
C ASN A 59 10.30 -13.53 -1.28
N TYR A 60 10.53 -12.25 -1.60
CA TYR A 60 10.43 -11.15 -0.64
C TYR A 60 8.98 -10.97 -0.17
N LEU A 61 8.02 -10.93 -1.09
CA LEU A 61 6.60 -10.82 -0.73
C LEU A 61 6.09 -12.06 0.02
N ALA A 62 6.64 -13.25 -0.22
CA ALA A 62 6.33 -14.44 0.57
C ALA A 62 6.81 -14.28 2.03
N GLU A 63 8.02 -13.75 2.21
CA GLU A 63 8.59 -13.48 3.53
C GLU A 63 7.83 -12.37 4.28
N ILE A 64 7.43 -11.28 3.59
CA ILE A 64 6.58 -10.23 4.18
C ILE A 64 5.25 -10.80 4.68
N ARG A 65 4.59 -11.64 3.89
CA ARG A 65 3.34 -12.31 4.31
C ARG A 65 3.56 -13.17 5.56
N ARG A 66 4.64 -13.95 5.59
CA ARG A 66 5.01 -14.77 6.75
C ARG A 66 5.22 -13.92 8.01
N ARG A 67 5.91 -12.78 7.89
CA ARG A 67 6.15 -11.86 9.03
C ARG A 67 4.84 -11.24 9.53
N ARG A 68 3.94 -10.82 8.63
CA ARG A 68 2.60 -10.33 8.98
C ARG A 68 1.81 -11.34 9.78
N ASP A 69 1.77 -12.59 9.31
CA ASP A 69 1.08 -13.68 10.01
C ASP A 69 1.66 -13.88 11.43
N LEU A 70 2.99 -13.82 11.56
CA LEU A 70 3.67 -13.95 12.86
C LEU A 70 3.36 -12.76 13.79
N LEU A 71 3.37 -11.54 13.29
CA LEU A 71 3.02 -10.34 14.05
C LEU A 71 1.58 -10.44 14.57
N ALA A 72 0.64 -10.86 13.73
CA ALA A 72 -0.75 -11.08 14.12
C ALA A 72 -0.87 -12.17 15.20
N GLN A 73 -0.21 -13.32 15.02
CA GLN A 73 -0.21 -14.43 15.98
C GLN A 73 0.38 -14.04 17.35
N LYS A 74 1.33 -13.10 17.37
CA LYS A 74 1.98 -12.62 18.59
C LYS A 74 1.31 -11.40 19.22
N GLY A 75 0.25 -10.85 18.62
CA GLY A 75 -0.36 -9.61 19.07
C GLY A 75 0.56 -8.40 18.93
N LEU A 76 1.50 -8.44 17.99
CA LEU A 76 2.48 -7.39 17.67
C LEU A 76 2.18 -6.70 16.33
N ALA A 77 1.00 -6.96 15.76
CA ALA A 77 0.49 -6.19 14.64
C ALA A 77 0.32 -4.72 15.05
N ASP A 78 0.45 -3.82 14.09
CA ASP A 78 0.29 -2.39 14.35
C ASP A 78 -1.12 -2.10 14.90
N PRO A 79 -1.25 -1.46 16.09
CA PRO A 79 -2.56 -1.07 16.61
C PRO A 79 -3.21 0.06 15.80
N PHE A 80 -2.45 0.82 15.01
CA PHE A 80 -2.94 1.91 14.17
C PHE A 80 -3.27 1.40 12.78
N LYS A 81 -4.56 1.14 12.54
CA LYS A 81 -5.07 0.75 11.23
C LYS A 81 -5.20 1.96 10.32
N LEU A 82 -4.18 2.24 9.52
CA LEU A 82 -4.20 3.32 8.53
C LEU A 82 -5.30 3.12 7.47
N GLU A 83 -5.67 1.87 7.19
CA GLU A 83 -6.78 1.52 6.31
C GLU A 83 -8.12 2.13 6.75
N ASP A 84 -8.40 2.19 8.06
CA ASP A 84 -9.62 2.79 8.58
C ASP A 84 -9.68 4.28 8.26
N LYS A 85 -8.53 4.97 8.27
CA LYS A 85 -8.45 6.39 7.92
C LYS A 85 -8.62 6.63 6.43
N VAL A 86 -8.31 5.66 5.57
CA VAL A 86 -8.48 5.79 4.11
C VAL A 86 -9.97 5.79 3.74
N THR A 87 -10.83 5.14 4.52
CA THR A 87 -12.28 5.25 4.31
C THR A 87 -12.81 6.69 4.50
N LEU A 88 -12.08 7.55 5.23
CA LEU A 88 -12.39 8.98 5.34
C LEU A 88 -11.99 9.77 4.10
N ILE A 89 -11.04 9.26 3.31
CA ILE A 89 -10.59 9.83 2.03
C ILE A 89 -11.59 9.50 0.91
N LYS A 90 -12.33 8.40 1.05
CA LYS A 90 -13.39 8.00 0.11
C LYS A 90 -14.73 7.85 0.83
N PRO A 91 -15.44 8.95 1.13
CA PRO A 91 -16.77 8.86 1.68
C PRO A 91 -17.71 8.28 0.62
N ASP A 92 -18.48 7.25 0.98
CA ASP A 92 -19.42 6.59 0.07
C ASP A 92 -20.49 7.52 -0.53
N LYS A 93 -20.64 8.76 -0.05
CA LYS A 93 -21.41 9.82 -0.71
C LYS A 93 -20.80 11.19 -0.38
N SER A 94 -20.67 12.02 -1.42
CA SER A 94 -20.55 13.49 -1.38
C SER A 94 -19.34 14.11 -0.66
N VAL A 95 -18.13 13.77 -1.08
CA VAL A 95 -17.10 14.81 -1.21
C VAL A 95 -16.80 14.85 -2.70
N GLU A 96 -17.24 15.93 -3.35
CA GLU A 96 -16.69 16.34 -4.63
C GLU A 96 -15.17 16.18 -4.51
N SER A 97 -14.66 15.23 -5.30
CA SER A 97 -13.26 14.92 -5.55
C SER A 97 -12.29 15.22 -4.39
N PHE A 98 -11.58 14.21 -3.88
CA PHE A 98 -10.38 14.41 -3.05
C PHE A 98 -9.39 15.45 -3.64
N MET A 99 -9.48 15.71 -4.95
CA MET A 99 -8.71 16.74 -5.67
C MET A 99 -9.16 18.19 -5.42
N ASP A 100 -10.35 18.45 -4.89
CA ASP A 100 -10.82 19.82 -4.58
C ASP A 100 -10.17 20.37 -3.29
N LEU A 101 -9.37 19.54 -2.62
CA LEU A 101 -8.64 19.87 -1.38
C LEU A 101 -7.13 20.11 -1.60
N LEU A 102 -6.61 20.00 -2.82
CA LEU A 102 -5.19 20.21 -3.20
C LEU A 102 -5.04 21.35 -4.21
#